data_AF-A0A0B2W515-F1
#
_entry.id   AF-A0A0B2W515-F1
#
_cell.length_a   1.000
_cell.length_b   1.000
_cell.length_c   1.000
_cell.angle_alpha   90.00
_cell.angle_beta   90.00
_cell.angle_gamma   90.00
#
_symmetry.space_group_name_H-M   'P 1'
#
loop_
_entity.id
_entity.type
_entity.pdbx_description
1 polymer ?
#
loop_
_entity_poly.entity_id
_entity_poly.type
_entity_poly.pdbx_seq_one_letter_code
_entity_poly.pdbx_strand_id
1 'polypeptide(L)'
;MIMRMDSPSGLLLTVFMLLLENSNSSSEERARCSAFTEQAISKCMKPMLDYAGKLQSETGAMQFPVQGSDIFKKLCRIYMEFKECTRDANCASLSMDAVDASYGYMCGTGYKLFEKHATCFAEVETQKDYVKCKVAASHEISNAQKLKGHDNNEQYFKALCSVMDEYLRCSHPVINRHCGTQAWELVSTVTTDSLRVTMPTCDMHNALL
;
A
#
# COMPACT_ATOMS: atom_id res chain seq x y z
N MET A 1 5.26 11.35 -14.86
CA MET A 1 4.88 10.10 -15.58
C MET A 1 3.42 9.86 -15.27
N ILE A 2 2.55 9.89 -16.28
CA ILE A 2 1.09 9.83 -16.11
C ILE A 2 0.72 8.38 -15.78
N MET A 3 0.37 8.06 -14.53
CA MET A 3 -0.12 6.73 -14.15
C MET A 3 -1.61 6.63 -14.47
N ARG A 4 -1.97 5.77 -15.44
CA ARG A 4 -3.35 5.39 -15.70
C ARG A 4 -3.77 4.24 -14.77
N MET A 5 -4.85 4.47 -14.01
CA MET A 5 -5.44 3.54 -13.05
C MET A 5 -6.57 2.74 -13.71
N ASP A 6 -6.21 1.72 -14.49
CA ASP A 6 -7.18 0.88 -15.22
C ASP A 6 -7.38 -0.52 -14.62
N SER A 7 -6.75 -0.86 -13.47
CA SER A 7 -6.92 -2.18 -12.84
C SER A 7 -7.34 -2.09 -11.37
N PRO A 8 -8.38 -2.85 -10.98
CA PRO A 8 -9.02 -2.63 -9.70
C PRO A 8 -8.16 -3.22 -8.52
N SER A 9 -7.36 -4.26 -8.71
CA SER A 9 -6.42 -4.73 -7.66
C SER A 9 -5.17 -3.86 -7.50
N GLY A 10 -5.07 -2.77 -8.27
CA GLY A 10 -4.00 -1.79 -8.20
C GLY A 10 -4.14 -0.81 -7.05
N LEU A 11 -5.23 -0.76 -6.29
CA LEU A 11 -5.46 0.36 -5.36
C LEU A 11 -4.48 0.35 -4.16
N LEU A 12 -4.21 -0.80 -3.53
CA LEU A 12 -3.18 -0.90 -2.47
C LEU A 12 -1.77 -0.65 -2.99
N LEU A 13 -1.43 -1.19 -4.16
CA LEU A 13 -0.12 -0.97 -4.82
C LEU A 13 0.03 0.47 -5.36
N THR A 14 -1.05 1.10 -5.80
CA THR A 14 -1.06 2.48 -6.32
C THR A 14 -1.08 3.47 -5.18
N VAL A 15 -1.82 3.20 -4.11
CA VAL A 15 -1.72 3.93 -2.84
C VAL A 15 -0.29 3.81 -2.34
N PHE A 16 0.29 2.61 -2.26
CA PHE A 16 1.70 2.43 -1.89
C PHE A 16 2.68 3.24 -2.76
N MET A 17 2.54 3.19 -4.09
CA MET A 17 3.40 3.95 -5.02
C MET A 17 3.17 5.47 -4.94
N LEU A 18 1.93 5.93 -4.71
CA LEU A 18 1.59 7.35 -4.52
C LEU A 18 2.10 7.88 -3.17
N LEU A 19 2.13 7.03 -2.15
CA LEU A 19 2.58 7.33 -0.80
C LEU A 19 4.11 7.38 -0.68
N LEU A 20 4.84 6.64 -1.53
CA LEU A 20 6.30 6.71 -1.63
C LEU A 20 6.80 8.04 -2.22
N GLU A 21 6.02 8.70 -3.08
CA GLU A 21 6.45 9.93 -3.75
C GLU A 21 6.42 11.19 -2.87
N ASN A 22 5.73 11.18 -1.71
CA ASN A 22 5.40 12.44 -1.03
C ASN A 22 5.40 12.38 0.51
N SER A 23 5.96 11.34 1.12
CA SER A 23 5.95 11.24 2.57
C SER A 23 6.97 12.21 3.21
N ASN A 24 6.54 12.88 4.28
CA ASN A 24 7.41 13.68 5.15
C ASN A 24 7.23 13.12 6.56
N SER A 25 8.00 12.10 6.89
CA SER A 25 7.95 11.44 8.19
C SER A 25 9.13 11.89 9.04
N SER A 26 8.82 12.20 10.30
CA SER A 26 9.80 12.43 11.37
C SER A 26 9.92 11.13 12.17
N SER A 27 11.03 10.41 11.98
CA SER A 27 11.48 9.39 12.92
C SER A 27 12.58 9.98 13.81
N GLU A 28 12.19 10.40 15.02
CA GLU A 28 13.11 10.82 16.08
C GLU A 28 13.77 9.58 16.71
N GLU A 29 15.05 9.38 16.37
CA GLU A 29 16.18 8.99 17.25
C GLU A 29 17.46 8.71 16.43
N ARG A 30 17.34 8.48 15.12
CA ARG A 30 18.48 8.33 14.19
C ARG A 30 18.69 9.57 13.34
N ALA A 31 19.95 9.91 13.08
CA ALA A 31 20.29 10.94 12.11
C ALA A 31 19.73 10.57 10.73
N ARG A 32 19.18 11.55 10.00
CA ARG A 32 18.70 11.34 8.62
C ARG A 32 19.80 10.82 7.73
N CYS A 33 19.46 9.94 6.80
CA CYS A 33 20.40 9.42 5.83
C CYS A 33 20.97 10.54 4.95
N SER A 34 22.25 10.42 4.59
CA SER A 34 22.86 11.33 3.62
C SER A 34 22.24 11.11 2.24
N ALA A 35 22.29 12.12 1.36
CA ALA A 35 21.78 12.00 0.00
C ALA A 35 22.42 10.83 -0.77
N PHE A 36 23.71 10.56 -0.51
CA PHE A 36 24.41 9.40 -1.07
C PHE A 36 23.81 8.07 -0.60
N THR A 37 23.48 7.97 0.69
CA THR A 37 22.86 6.76 1.27
C THR A 37 21.45 6.57 0.75
N GLU A 38 20.64 7.63 0.67
CA GLU A 38 19.30 7.59 0.09
C GLU A 38 19.31 7.16 -1.38
N GLN A 39 20.29 7.62 -2.15
CA GLN A 39 20.46 7.17 -3.54
C GLN A 39 20.80 5.67 -3.62
N ALA A 40 21.60 5.15 -2.69
CA ALA A 40 21.88 3.72 -2.61
C ALA A 40 20.62 2.91 -2.23
N ILE A 41 19.87 3.37 -1.23
CA ILE A 41 18.59 2.77 -0.82
C ILE A 41 17.58 2.77 -1.98
N SER A 42 17.50 3.87 -2.73
CA SER A 42 16.63 3.97 -3.92
C SER A 42 16.96 2.92 -4.99
N LYS A 43 18.24 2.54 -5.13
CA LYS A 43 18.63 1.43 -6.03
C LYS A 43 18.16 0.08 -5.48
N CYS A 44 18.22 -0.14 -4.17
CA CYS A 44 17.68 -1.34 -3.54
C CYS A 44 16.17 -1.50 -3.76
N MET A 45 15.42 -0.41 -3.92
CA MET A 45 13.98 -0.45 -4.20
C MET A 45 13.64 -0.86 -5.63
N LYS A 46 14.59 -0.77 -6.57
CA LYS A 46 14.33 -0.98 -8.00
C LYS A 46 13.61 -2.30 -8.32
N PRO A 47 13.97 -3.47 -7.72
CA PRO A 47 13.26 -4.72 -7.96
C PRO A 47 11.78 -4.67 -7.54
N MET A 48 11.43 -3.95 -6.47
CA MET A 48 10.04 -3.76 -6.06
C MET A 48 9.28 -2.93 -7.08
N LEU A 49 9.86 -1.82 -7.52
CA LEU A 49 9.26 -0.92 -8.51
C LEU A 49 9.07 -1.63 -9.86
N ASP A 50 10.07 -2.37 -10.31
CA ASP A 50 10.04 -3.13 -11.56
C ASP A 50 8.95 -4.23 -11.48
N TYR A 51 8.82 -4.90 -10.33
CA TYR A 51 7.80 -5.92 -10.14
C TYR A 51 6.38 -5.33 -10.05
N ALA A 52 6.21 -4.19 -9.38
CA ALA A 52 4.95 -3.46 -9.36
C ALA A 52 4.53 -3.01 -10.76
N GLY A 53 5.46 -2.47 -11.56
CA GLY A 53 5.21 -2.10 -12.95
C GLY A 53 4.82 -3.29 -13.82
N LYS A 54 5.48 -4.44 -13.64
CA LYS A 54 5.12 -5.69 -14.31
C LYS A 54 3.71 -6.13 -13.95
N LEU A 55 3.37 -6.16 -12.66
CA LEU A 55 2.01 -6.50 -12.20
C LEU A 55 0.97 -5.58 -12.83
N GLN A 56 1.19 -4.27 -12.83
CA GLN A 56 0.27 -3.31 -13.46
C GLN A 56 0.07 -3.59 -14.96
N SER A 57 1.13 -3.96 -15.68
CA SER A 57 1.05 -4.24 -17.12
C SER A 57 0.38 -5.58 -17.46
N GLU A 58 0.55 -6.61 -16.62
CA GLU A 58 0.04 -7.96 -16.88
C GLU A 58 -1.36 -8.19 -16.30
N THR A 59 -1.72 -7.51 -15.22
CA THR A 59 -3.00 -7.74 -14.50
C THR A 59 -4.12 -6.81 -14.92
N GLY A 60 -4.18 -6.44 -16.21
CA GLY A 60 -5.34 -5.76 -16.80
C GLY A 60 -6.63 -6.56 -16.57
N ALA A 61 -7.31 -6.27 -15.45
CA ALA A 61 -8.68 -6.60 -15.07
C ALA A 61 -9.10 -8.02 -14.60
N MET A 62 -8.32 -9.13 -14.60
CA MET A 62 -9.01 -10.42 -14.30
C MET A 62 -8.29 -11.67 -13.73
N GLN A 63 -7.02 -11.65 -13.30
CA GLN A 63 -6.33 -12.91 -12.91
C GLN A 63 -5.69 -12.96 -11.52
N PHE A 64 -6.23 -12.23 -10.54
CA PHE A 64 -5.75 -12.33 -9.14
C PHE A 64 -6.13 -13.63 -8.37
N PRO A 65 -7.26 -14.33 -8.63
CA PRO A 65 -7.73 -15.45 -7.78
C PRO A 65 -6.76 -16.60 -7.56
N VAL A 66 -6.06 -17.02 -8.63
CA VAL A 66 -5.18 -18.19 -8.59
C VAL A 66 -3.71 -17.79 -8.40
N GLN A 67 -3.36 -16.54 -8.71
CA GLN A 67 -1.99 -16.03 -8.65
C GLN A 67 -1.68 -15.21 -7.38
N GLY A 68 -2.68 -14.82 -6.59
CA GLY A 68 -2.49 -13.92 -5.43
C GLY A 68 -1.48 -14.42 -4.41
N SER A 69 -1.45 -15.74 -4.13
CA SER A 69 -0.45 -16.33 -3.22
C SER A 69 0.97 -16.30 -3.80
N ASP A 70 1.13 -16.56 -5.09
CA ASP A 70 2.45 -16.57 -5.75
C ASP A 70 2.99 -15.16 -5.97
N ILE A 71 2.10 -14.22 -6.32
CA ILE A 71 2.41 -12.79 -6.38
C ILE A 71 2.90 -12.32 -5.02
N PHE A 72 2.18 -12.68 -3.96
CA PHE A 72 2.54 -12.30 -2.61
C PHE A 72 3.85 -12.92 -2.12
N LYS A 73 4.07 -14.22 -2.36
CA LYS A 73 5.35 -14.88 -2.08
C LYS A 73 6.51 -14.18 -2.77
N LYS A 74 6.31 -13.78 -4.03
CA LYS A 74 7.31 -13.04 -4.79
C LYS A 74 7.54 -11.63 -4.23
N LEU A 75 6.50 -10.90 -3.84
CA LEU A 75 6.63 -9.61 -3.14
C LEU A 75 7.47 -9.76 -1.88
N CYS A 76 7.17 -10.76 -1.05
CA CYS A 76 7.90 -10.97 0.20
C CYS A 76 9.35 -11.39 -0.02
N ARG A 77 9.64 -12.17 -1.07
CA ARG A 77 11.02 -12.43 -1.45
C ARG A 77 11.76 -11.13 -1.81
N ILE A 78 11.17 -10.28 -2.64
CA ILE A 78 11.77 -9.00 -3.03
C ILE A 78 11.94 -8.09 -1.81
N TYR A 79 11.00 -8.11 -0.85
CA TYR A 79 11.13 -7.42 0.42
C TYR A 79 12.33 -7.89 1.24
N MET A 80 12.53 -9.20 1.37
CA MET A 80 13.72 -9.72 2.05
C MET A 80 15.02 -9.34 1.35
N GLU A 81 15.04 -9.33 0.01
CA GLU A 81 16.18 -8.85 -0.78
C GLU A 81 16.46 -7.35 -0.53
N PHE A 82 15.42 -6.53 -0.41
CA PHE A 82 15.55 -5.11 -0.03
C PHE A 82 16.10 -4.94 1.39
N LYS A 83 15.62 -5.72 2.36
CA LYS A 83 16.13 -5.68 3.75
C LYS A 83 17.61 -6.04 3.83
N GLU A 84 18.03 -7.04 3.07
CA GLU A 84 19.45 -7.41 2.99
C GLU A 84 20.28 -6.30 2.29
N CYS A 85 19.76 -5.72 1.21
CA CYS A 85 20.43 -4.63 0.47
C CYS A 85 20.62 -3.36 1.33
N THR A 86 19.71 -3.10 2.26
CA THR A 86 19.72 -1.92 3.13
C THR A 86 20.27 -2.20 4.54
N ARG A 87 20.77 -3.42 4.80
CA ARG A 87 21.19 -3.86 6.14
C ARG A 87 22.22 -2.94 6.80
N ASP A 88 23.15 -2.40 6.02
CA ASP A 88 24.26 -1.60 6.53
C ASP A 88 23.89 -0.10 6.64
N ALA A 89 22.69 0.31 6.22
CA ALA A 89 22.20 1.66 6.34
C ALA A 89 21.71 1.93 7.79
N ASN A 90 22.60 2.49 8.62
CA ASN A 90 22.26 2.87 9.99
C ASN A 90 21.92 4.37 10.10
N CYS A 91 20.80 4.76 9.48
CA CYS A 91 20.26 6.12 9.50
C CYS A 91 18.74 6.11 9.30
N ALA A 92 18.07 7.24 9.52
CA ALA A 92 16.65 7.39 9.25
C ALA A 92 16.45 7.66 7.74
N SER A 93 15.88 6.68 7.03
CA SER A 93 15.47 6.79 5.62
C SER A 93 13.98 6.59 5.49
N LEU A 94 13.34 7.57 4.87
CA LEU A 94 11.91 7.54 4.56
C LEU A 94 11.55 6.37 3.66
N SER A 95 12.40 6.06 2.67
CA SER A 95 12.18 4.95 1.75
C SER A 95 12.22 3.60 2.46
N MET A 96 13.13 3.42 3.43
CA MET A 96 13.17 2.22 4.26
C MET A 96 11.92 2.14 5.15
N ASP A 97 11.58 3.23 5.84
CA ASP A 97 10.42 3.29 6.73
C ASP A 97 9.11 2.99 5.98
N ALA A 98 8.94 3.53 4.77
CA ALA A 98 7.75 3.29 3.96
C ALA A 98 7.66 1.84 3.46
N VAL A 99 8.76 1.27 2.99
CA VAL A 99 8.79 -0.14 2.56
C VAL A 99 8.51 -1.09 3.74
N ASP A 100 9.09 -0.82 4.92
CA ASP A 100 8.83 -1.60 6.13
C ASP A 100 7.38 -1.47 6.61
N ALA A 101 6.80 -0.28 6.56
CA ALA A 101 5.40 -0.06 6.94
C ALA A 101 4.41 -0.84 6.08
N SER A 102 4.72 -1.02 4.80
CA SER A 102 3.79 -1.67 3.88
C SER A 102 3.99 -3.17 3.74
N TYR A 103 5.23 -3.67 3.89
CA TYR A 103 5.52 -5.09 3.71
C TYR A 103 6.01 -5.79 4.97
N GLY A 104 6.48 -5.09 5.99
CA GLY A 104 7.10 -5.69 7.18
C GLY A 104 6.15 -6.61 7.94
N TYR A 105 4.92 -6.17 8.22
CA TYR A 105 3.91 -7.03 8.84
C TYR A 105 3.48 -8.17 7.90
N MET A 106 3.14 -7.84 6.65
CA MET A 106 2.66 -8.82 5.67
C MET A 106 3.69 -9.94 5.44
N CYS A 107 4.96 -9.61 5.30
CA CYS A 107 6.03 -10.57 5.00
C CYS A 107 6.72 -11.14 6.24
N GLY A 108 6.38 -10.62 7.43
CA GLY A 108 6.82 -11.11 8.73
C GLY A 108 5.71 -11.89 9.44
N THR A 109 5.29 -11.39 10.60
CA THR A 109 4.33 -12.07 11.49
C THR A 109 2.94 -12.26 10.87
N GLY A 110 2.52 -11.38 9.96
CA GLY A 110 1.26 -11.46 9.23
C GLY A 110 1.25 -12.44 8.07
N TYR A 111 2.39 -13.00 7.66
CA TYR A 111 2.51 -13.81 6.45
C TYR A 111 1.57 -15.01 6.44
N LYS A 112 1.51 -15.77 7.54
CA LYS A 112 0.65 -16.96 7.65
C LYS A 112 -0.84 -16.60 7.61
N LEU A 113 -1.20 -15.44 8.17
CA LEU A 113 -2.56 -14.95 8.14
C LEU A 113 -2.96 -14.51 6.73
N PHE A 114 -2.07 -13.82 6.00
CA PHE A 114 -2.29 -13.51 4.60
C PHE A 114 -2.42 -14.77 3.75
N GLU A 115 -1.51 -15.73 3.88
CA GLU A 115 -1.54 -17.00 3.13
C GLU A 115 -2.86 -17.75 3.35
N LYS A 116 -3.36 -17.78 4.59
CA LYS A 116 -4.66 -18.36 4.96
C LYS A 116 -5.85 -17.68 4.25
N HIS A 117 -5.82 -16.35 4.10
CA HIS A 117 -6.94 -15.57 3.56
C HIS A 117 -6.78 -15.19 2.08
N ALA A 118 -5.66 -15.53 1.44
CA ALA A 118 -5.32 -15.12 0.07
C ALA A 118 -6.39 -15.48 -0.96
N THR A 119 -6.89 -16.73 -0.95
CA THR A 119 -7.97 -17.16 -1.84
C THR A 119 -9.24 -16.36 -1.60
N CYS A 120 -9.59 -16.11 -0.34
CA CYS A 120 -10.79 -15.37 0.01
C CYS A 120 -10.73 -13.91 -0.44
N PHE A 121 -9.61 -13.22 -0.23
CA PHE A 121 -9.44 -11.85 -0.73
C PHE A 121 -9.59 -11.78 -2.24
N ALA A 122 -9.06 -12.77 -2.94
CA ALA A 122 -9.12 -12.77 -4.38
C ALA A 122 -10.53 -13.09 -4.93
N GLU A 123 -11.36 -13.79 -4.16
CA GLU A 123 -12.81 -13.90 -4.42
C GLU A 123 -13.53 -12.57 -4.16
N VAL A 124 -13.25 -11.89 -3.04
CA VAL A 124 -13.81 -10.55 -2.71
C VAL A 124 -13.53 -9.54 -3.82
N GLU A 125 -12.34 -9.57 -4.42
CA GLU A 125 -11.94 -8.69 -5.53
C GLU A 125 -12.87 -8.78 -6.75
N THR A 126 -13.60 -9.89 -6.90
CA THR A 126 -14.59 -10.12 -7.98
C THR A 126 -16.04 -9.82 -7.57
N GLN A 127 -16.29 -9.56 -6.29
CA GLN A 127 -17.65 -9.25 -5.81
C GLN A 127 -18.07 -7.85 -6.24
N LYS A 128 -19.28 -7.74 -6.80
CA LYS A 128 -19.82 -6.48 -7.32
C LYS A 128 -19.77 -5.35 -6.29
N ASP A 129 -20.12 -5.63 -5.04
CA ASP A 129 -20.17 -4.60 -4.00
C ASP A 129 -18.78 -4.10 -3.60
N TYR A 130 -17.79 -4.99 -3.54
CA TYR A 130 -16.40 -4.59 -3.33
C TYR A 130 -15.84 -3.81 -4.54
N VAL A 131 -16.16 -4.24 -5.77
CA VAL A 131 -15.77 -3.53 -7.00
C VAL A 131 -16.35 -2.11 -7.02
N LYS A 132 -17.58 -1.88 -6.54
CA LYS A 132 -18.16 -0.53 -6.42
C LYS A 132 -17.33 0.36 -5.49
N CYS A 133 -16.99 -0.12 -4.29
CA CYS A 133 -16.18 0.62 -3.32
C CYS A 133 -14.86 1.08 -3.95
N LYS A 134 -14.24 0.16 -4.68
CA LYS A 134 -12.97 0.36 -5.33
C LYS A 134 -13.03 1.31 -6.52
N VAL A 135 -14.05 1.22 -7.37
CA VAL A 135 -14.26 2.17 -8.49
C VAL A 135 -14.50 3.59 -7.95
N ALA A 136 -15.29 3.73 -6.89
CA ALA A 136 -15.50 5.02 -6.22
C ALA A 136 -14.18 5.59 -5.68
N ALA A 137 -13.39 4.78 -4.97
CA ALA A 137 -12.09 5.20 -4.45
C ALA A 137 -11.12 5.61 -5.58
N SER A 138 -11.03 4.82 -6.67
CA SER A 138 -10.19 5.16 -7.83
C SER A 138 -10.59 6.48 -8.49
N HIS A 139 -11.89 6.74 -8.59
CA HIS A 139 -12.41 8.00 -9.12
C HIS A 139 -12.00 9.18 -8.23
N GLU A 140 -12.17 9.06 -6.91
CA GLU A 140 -11.84 10.14 -5.99
C GLU A 140 -10.33 10.36 -5.84
N ILE A 141 -9.50 9.32 -5.90
CA ILE A 141 -8.04 9.47 -5.98
C ILE A 141 -7.65 10.26 -7.24
N SER A 142 -8.28 9.95 -8.39
CA SER A 142 -8.01 10.66 -9.64
C SER A 142 -8.42 12.13 -9.56
N ASN A 143 -9.46 12.46 -8.78
CA ASN A 143 -9.84 13.84 -8.48
C ASN A 143 -8.85 14.51 -7.53
N ALA A 144 -8.43 13.82 -6.46
CA ALA A 144 -7.44 14.33 -5.53
C ALA A 144 -6.11 14.63 -6.23
N GLN A 145 -5.70 13.82 -7.21
CA GLN A 145 -4.48 14.07 -8.00
C GLN A 145 -4.47 15.43 -8.71
N LYS A 146 -5.63 16.02 -9.01
CA LYS A 146 -5.74 17.38 -9.58
C LYS A 146 -5.31 18.48 -8.60
N LEU A 147 -5.27 18.16 -7.29
CA LEU A 147 -4.80 19.04 -6.23
C LEU A 147 -3.27 18.99 -6.03
N LYS A 148 -2.56 18.06 -6.71
CA LYS A 148 -1.10 17.90 -6.60
C LYS A 148 -0.40 19.12 -7.22
N GLY A 149 0.18 19.97 -6.37
CA GLY A 149 0.81 21.24 -6.76
C GLY A 149 1.33 22.06 -5.56
N HIS A 150 2.19 23.04 -5.81
CA HIS A 150 3.14 23.64 -4.84
C HIS A 150 2.51 24.26 -3.56
N ASP A 151 1.23 24.64 -3.57
CA ASP A 151 0.56 25.29 -2.43
C ASP A 151 -0.59 24.48 -1.78
N ASN A 152 -0.97 23.31 -2.33
CA ASN A 152 -2.16 22.55 -1.89
C ASN A 152 -1.85 21.14 -1.36
N ASN A 153 -0.59 20.83 -1.02
CA ASN A 153 -0.21 19.50 -0.53
C ASN A 153 -1.03 19.05 0.69
N GLU A 154 -1.32 19.95 1.63
CA GLU A 154 -2.17 19.62 2.78
C GLU A 154 -3.59 19.21 2.37
N GLN A 155 -4.19 19.95 1.43
CA GLN A 155 -5.53 19.62 0.90
C GLN A 155 -5.51 18.32 0.10
N TYR A 156 -4.43 18.05 -0.64
CA TYR A 156 -4.22 16.80 -1.33
C TYR A 156 -4.18 15.61 -0.38
N PHE A 157 -3.38 15.68 0.70
CA PHE A 157 -3.31 14.61 1.70
C PHE A 157 -4.62 14.45 2.46
N LYS A 158 -5.30 15.54 2.79
CA LYS A 158 -6.64 15.50 3.42
C LYS A 158 -7.65 14.79 2.51
N ALA A 159 -7.63 15.07 1.20
CA ALA A 159 -8.48 14.40 0.24
C ALA A 159 -8.15 12.90 0.16
N LEU A 160 -6.88 12.52 0.03
CA LEU A 160 -6.47 11.10 0.01
C LEU A 160 -6.87 10.36 1.29
N CYS A 161 -6.72 10.99 2.46
CA CYS A 161 -7.15 10.43 3.73
C CYS A 161 -8.66 10.16 3.75
N SER A 162 -9.48 11.11 3.29
CA SER A 162 -10.94 10.94 3.18
C SER A 162 -11.32 9.78 2.26
N VAL A 163 -10.64 9.64 1.12
CA VAL A 163 -10.91 8.54 0.19
C VAL A 163 -10.58 7.18 0.81
N MET A 164 -9.50 7.10 1.59
CA MET A 164 -9.15 5.87 2.30
C MET A 164 -10.17 5.52 3.39
N ASP A 165 -10.67 6.50 4.15
CA ASP A 165 -11.75 6.31 5.13
C ASP A 165 -13.03 5.76 4.48
N GLU A 166 -13.48 6.39 3.39
CA GLU A 166 -14.67 5.95 2.67
C GLU A 166 -14.50 4.55 2.06
N TYR A 167 -13.33 4.27 1.47
CA TYR A 167 -13.02 2.97 0.90
C TYR A 167 -13.03 1.85 1.96
N LEU A 168 -12.41 2.09 3.12
CA LEU A 168 -12.37 1.12 4.21
C LEU A 168 -13.76 0.88 4.79
N ARG A 169 -14.57 1.93 5.04
CA ARG A 169 -15.96 1.77 5.48
C ARG A 169 -16.81 0.99 4.49
N CYS A 170 -16.63 1.23 3.19
CA CYS A 170 -17.38 0.54 2.15
C CYS A 170 -16.99 -0.93 2.03
N SER A 171 -15.69 -1.24 2.11
CA SER A 171 -15.15 -2.59 1.92
C SER A 171 -15.25 -3.48 3.17
N HIS A 172 -15.22 -2.90 4.38
CA HIS A 172 -15.32 -3.61 5.66
C HIS A 172 -16.46 -4.65 5.69
N PRO A 173 -17.74 -4.29 5.47
CA PRO A 173 -18.83 -5.26 5.57
C PRO A 173 -18.74 -6.37 4.52
N VAL A 174 -18.13 -6.12 3.36
CA VAL A 174 -17.96 -7.12 2.30
C VAL A 174 -16.87 -8.13 2.69
N ILE A 175 -15.72 -7.63 3.13
CA ILE A 175 -14.59 -8.47 3.57
C ILE A 175 -14.99 -9.27 4.80
N ASN A 176 -15.60 -8.64 5.81
CA ASN A 176 -15.93 -9.30 7.07
C ASN A 176 -17.00 -10.40 6.87
N ARG A 177 -18.01 -10.15 6.02
CA ARG A 177 -19.03 -11.16 5.70
C ARG A 177 -18.46 -12.36 4.92
N HIS A 178 -17.53 -12.12 4.00
CA HIS A 178 -17.01 -13.18 3.12
C HIS A 178 -15.80 -13.91 3.70
N CYS A 179 -14.86 -13.18 4.31
CA CYS A 179 -13.57 -13.68 4.78
C CYS A 179 -13.42 -13.72 6.30
N GLY A 180 -14.38 -13.16 7.04
CA GLY A 180 -14.38 -13.12 8.49
C GLY A 180 -13.52 -12.01 9.08
N THR A 181 -13.63 -11.84 10.39
CA THR A 181 -13.04 -10.72 11.12
C THR A 181 -11.52 -10.75 11.13
N GLN A 182 -10.90 -11.92 11.17
CA GLN A 182 -9.43 -12.07 11.09
C GLN A 182 -8.86 -11.56 9.76
N ALA A 183 -9.62 -11.69 8.66
CA ALA A 183 -9.22 -11.14 7.38
C ALA A 183 -9.29 -9.61 7.38
N TRP A 184 -10.30 -9.05 8.05
CA TRP A 184 -10.40 -7.60 8.23
C TRP A 184 -9.29 -7.03 9.11
N GLU A 185 -8.95 -7.70 10.22
CA GLU A 185 -7.82 -7.33 11.10
C GLU A 185 -6.50 -7.26 10.31
N LEU A 186 -6.29 -8.15 9.36
CA LEU A 186 -5.13 -8.10 8.47
C LEU A 186 -5.13 -6.84 7.60
N VAL A 187 -6.25 -6.54 6.93
CA VAL A 187 -6.40 -5.37 6.05
C VAL A 187 -6.25 -4.06 6.84
N SER A 188 -6.86 -3.99 8.02
CA SER A 188 -6.80 -2.81 8.89
C SER A 188 -5.39 -2.56 9.40
N THR A 189 -4.67 -3.60 9.83
CA THR A 189 -3.29 -3.50 10.30
C THR A 189 -2.35 -2.96 9.21
N VAL A 190 -2.34 -3.61 8.03
CA VAL A 190 -1.47 -3.23 6.91
C VAL A 190 -1.75 -1.80 6.45
N THR A 191 -3.02 -1.42 6.39
CA THR A 191 -3.43 -0.10 5.94
C THR A 191 -3.06 0.96 6.99
N THR A 192 -3.27 0.69 8.28
CA THR A 192 -2.91 1.61 9.37
C THR A 192 -1.40 1.85 9.42
N ASP A 193 -0.61 0.78 9.35
CA ASP A 193 0.86 0.89 9.41
C ASP A 193 1.38 1.71 8.22
N SER A 194 0.88 1.44 7.01
CA SER A 194 1.23 2.20 5.81
C SER A 194 0.85 3.68 5.91
N LEU A 195 -0.36 3.98 6.40
CA LEU A 195 -0.84 5.35 6.55
C LEU A 195 -0.09 6.12 7.63
N ARG A 196 0.31 5.47 8.73
CA ARG A 196 1.07 6.11 9.80
C ARG A 196 2.41 6.69 9.31
N VAL A 197 3.07 6.03 8.36
CA VAL A 197 4.36 6.50 7.82
C VAL A 197 4.16 7.57 6.76
N THR A 198 3.07 7.50 6.01
CA THR A 198 2.92 8.24 4.75
C THR A 198 1.96 9.42 4.86
N MET A 199 0.96 9.32 5.74
CA MET A 199 -0.02 10.34 6.09
C MET A 199 -0.27 10.32 7.61
N PRO A 200 0.72 10.69 8.45
CA PRO A 200 0.68 10.53 9.91
C PRO A 200 -0.47 11.30 10.60
N THR A 201 -1.04 12.30 9.94
CA THR A 201 -2.18 13.09 10.44
C THR A 201 -3.54 12.52 10.04
N CYS A 202 -3.57 11.42 9.27
CA CYS A 202 -4.80 10.76 8.85
C CYS A 202 -5.31 9.83 9.96
N ASP A 203 -6.39 10.23 10.63
CA ASP A 203 -7.06 9.40 11.63
C ASP A 203 -8.08 8.47 10.95
N MET A 204 -7.76 7.18 10.96
CA MET A 204 -8.57 6.11 10.38
C MET A 204 -9.41 5.35 11.41
N HIS A 205 -9.36 5.73 12.69
CA HIS A 205 -9.96 4.95 13.77
C HIS A 205 -11.43 4.61 13.50
N ASN A 206 -12.20 5.58 13.02
CA ASN A 206 -13.63 5.41 12.76
C ASN A 206 -13.97 4.54 11.53
N ALA A 207 -13.04 4.32 10.60
CA ALA A 207 -13.24 3.41 9.46
C ALA A 207 -12.85 1.97 9.77
N LEU A 208 -12.08 1.77 10.83
CA LEU A 208 -11.49 0.48 11.20
C LEU A 208 -12.25 -0.22 12.34
N LEU A 209 -13.23 0.46 12.94
CA LEU A 209 -14.27 -0.09 13.83
C LEU A 209 -15.35 -0.83 13.02
#